data_AF-A0A1E8CHJ8-F1
#
_entry.id   AF-A0A1E8CHJ8-F1
#
_cell.length_a   1.000
_cell.length_b   1.000
_cell.length_c   1.000
_cell.angle_alpha   90.00
_cell.angle_beta   90.00
_cell.angle_gamma   90.00
#
_symmetry.space_group_name_H-M   'P 1'
#
loop_
_entity.id
_entity.type
_entity.pdbx_description
1 polymer ?
#
loop_
_entity_poly.entity_id
_entity_poly.type
_entity_poly.pdbx_seq_one_letter_code
_entity_poly.pdbx_strand_id
1 'polypeptide(L)'
;MTFTDKRKRSREPAIEPDLLDQGIAQLKMEIQILSDWLRNLDNSEAEQQISYKDMLQSRKEMLRALEMQKAELTPPSKQTPTA
;
A
#
# COMPACT_ATOMS: atom_id res chain seq x y z
N MET A 1 32.02 -21.66 33.66
CA MET A 1 30.55 -21.74 33.72
C MET A 1 29.99 -21.28 32.40
N THR A 2 29.16 -22.13 31.80
CA THR A 2 28.60 -22.04 30.45
C THR A 2 27.59 -20.90 30.32
N PHE A 3 27.83 -19.98 29.38
CA PHE A 3 26.81 -19.02 28.94
C PHE A 3 25.90 -19.72 27.92
N THR A 4 24.76 -20.21 28.39
CA THR A 4 23.73 -20.82 27.54
C THR A 4 22.98 -19.77 26.74
N ASP A 5 23.07 -19.93 25.41
CA ASP A 5 22.16 -19.47 24.37
C ASP A 5 20.69 -19.41 24.84
N LYS A 6 20.06 -18.23 24.79
CA LYS A 6 18.60 -18.03 24.63
C LYS A 6 18.29 -16.61 24.18
N ARG A 7 18.23 -16.37 22.86
CA ARG A 7 17.30 -15.40 22.25
C ARG A 7 17.35 -15.51 20.72
N LYS A 8 16.82 -16.62 20.19
CA LYS A 8 16.15 -16.61 18.89
C LYS A 8 14.98 -15.64 18.99
N ARG A 9 15.23 -14.36 18.74
CA ARG A 9 14.16 -13.38 18.50
C ARG A 9 13.78 -13.51 17.03
N SER A 10 13.07 -14.58 16.69
CA SER A 10 12.23 -14.60 15.50
C SER A 10 11.07 -13.63 15.75
N ARG A 11 11.38 -12.32 15.78
CA ARG A 11 10.38 -11.29 15.57
C ARG A 11 10.34 -11.16 14.07
N GLU A 12 9.56 -12.02 13.41
CA GLU A 12 8.97 -11.57 12.16
C GLU A 12 8.33 -10.22 12.50
N PRO A 13 8.69 -9.12 11.80
CA PRO A 13 8.00 -7.87 12.00
C PRO A 13 6.56 -8.14 11.59
N ALA A 14 5.70 -8.37 12.58
CA ALA A 14 4.27 -8.35 12.36
C ALA A 14 3.98 -6.95 11.81
N ILE A 15 3.74 -6.87 10.49
CA ILE A 15 3.31 -5.63 9.87
C ILE A 15 2.01 -5.31 10.56
N GLU A 16 2.03 -4.27 11.40
CA GLU A 16 0.84 -3.82 12.11
C GLU A 16 -0.21 -3.52 11.05
N PRO A 17 -1.40 -4.16 11.07
CA PRO A 17 -2.41 -3.97 10.04
C PRO A 17 -2.82 -2.50 9.88
N ASP A 18 -2.71 -1.71 10.95
CA ASP A 18 -2.92 -0.27 10.96
C ASP A 18 -1.91 0.48 10.05
N LEU A 19 -0.66 0.02 9.98
CA LEU A 19 0.36 0.62 9.11
C LEU A 19 0.04 0.41 7.62
N LEU A 20 -0.51 -0.75 7.27
CA LEU A 20 -0.94 -1.04 5.91
C LEU A 20 -2.15 -0.18 5.51
N ASP A 21 -3.11 -0.02 6.42
CA ASP A 21 -4.27 0.85 6.26
C ASP A 21 -3.86 2.33 6.09
N GLN A 22 -2.92 2.81 6.91
CA GLN A 22 -2.36 4.16 6.79
C GLN A 22 -1.66 4.36 5.44
N GLY A 23 -0.84 3.38 4.99
CA GLY A 23 -0.18 3.44 3.69
C GLY A 23 -1.16 3.48 2.52
N ILE A 24 -2.23 2.68 2.57
CA ILE A 24 -3.31 2.70 1.58
C ILE A 24 -4.04 4.06 1.57
N ALA A 25 -4.35 4.62 2.74
CA ALA A 25 -5.00 5.91 2.86
C ALA A 25 -4.13 7.04 2.29
N GLN A 26 -2.83 7.02 2.59
CA GLN A 26 -1.88 7.99 2.05
C GLN A 26 -1.78 7.90 0.53
N LEU A 27 -1.65 6.70 -0.03
CA LEU A 27 -1.60 6.52 -1.49
C LEU A 27 -2.88 7.01 -2.18
N LYS A 28 -4.05 6.81 -1.56
CA LYS A 28 -5.32 7.33 -2.09
C LYS A 28 -5.32 8.86 -2.15
N MET A 29 -4.79 9.54 -1.13
CA MET A 29 -4.62 11.00 -1.13
C MET A 29 -3.64 11.45 -2.22
N GLU A 30 -2.48 10.80 -2.35
CA GLU A 30 -1.49 11.12 -3.39
C GLU A 30 -2.07 10.95 -4.80
N ILE A 31 -2.84 9.89 -5.05
CA ILE A 31 -3.54 9.65 -6.32
C ILE A 31 -4.56 10.76 -6.61
N GLN A 32 -5.31 11.20 -5.60
CA GLN A 32 -6.30 12.26 -5.77
C GLN A 32 -5.61 13.59 -6.13
N ILE A 33 -4.58 13.97 -5.39
CA ILE A 33 -3.80 15.19 -5.63
C ILE A 33 -3.21 15.18 -7.05
N LEU A 34 -2.56 14.09 -7.46
CA LEU A 34 -2.00 13.95 -8.81
C LEU A 34 -3.08 14.01 -9.90
N SER A 35 -4.26 13.45 -9.64
CA SER A 35 -5.38 13.51 -10.58
C SER A 35 -5.95 14.92 -10.71
N ASP A 36 -6.02 15.67 -9.61
CA ASP A 36 -6.47 17.07 -9.61
C ASP A 36 -5.44 17.97 -10.29
N TRP A 37 -4.15 17.76 -10.09
CA TRP A 37 -3.11 18.46 -10.83
C TRP A 37 -3.19 18.18 -12.33
N LEU A 38 -3.35 16.93 -12.74
CA LEU A 38 -3.53 16.57 -14.15
C LEU A 38 -4.76 17.20 -14.80
N ARG A 39 -5.83 17.43 -14.04
CA ARG A 39 -7.04 18.10 -14.53
C ARG A 39 -6.86 19.60 -14.74
N ASN A 40 -5.97 20.21 -13.95
CA ASN A 40 -5.73 21.66 -13.95
C ASN A 40 -4.53 22.07 -14.79
N LEU A 41 -3.80 21.12 -15.39
CA LEU A 41 -2.69 21.40 -16.29
C LEU A 41 -3.19 21.92 -17.64
N ASP A 42 -2.51 22.93 -18.15
CA ASP A 42 -2.76 23.45 -19.48
C ASP A 42 -2.14 22.56 -20.55
N ASN A 43 -2.65 22.67 -21.79
CA ASN A 43 -2.14 21.89 -22.93
C ASN A 43 -0.71 22.29 -23.35
N SER A 44 -0.19 23.41 -22.86
CA SER A 44 1.21 23.82 -23.05
C SER A 44 2.19 23.04 -22.17
N GLU A 45 1.69 22.30 -21.18
CA GLU A 45 2.48 21.60 -20.16
C GLU A 45 2.60 20.09 -20.46
N ALA A 46 2.84 19.76 -21.73
CA ALA A 46 2.82 18.37 -22.21
C ALA A 46 3.82 17.46 -21.48
N GLU A 47 5.03 17.96 -21.17
CA GLU A 47 6.04 17.20 -20.44
C GLU A 47 5.64 16.94 -18.98
N GLN A 48 5.07 17.95 -18.29
CA GLN A 48 4.57 17.79 -16.93
C GLN A 48 3.37 16.83 -16.89
N GLN A 49 2.49 16.90 -17.89
CA GLN A 49 1.38 15.95 -18.03
C GLN A 49 1.87 14.50 -18.16
N ILE A 50 2.92 14.24 -18.95
CA ILE A 50 3.50 12.90 -19.10
C ILE A 50 4.07 12.45 -17.75
N SER A 51 4.90 13.28 -17.12
CA SER A 51 5.53 12.95 -15.85
C SER A 51 4.50 12.65 -14.74
N TYR A 52 3.46 13.46 -14.62
CA TYR A 52 2.41 13.23 -13.62
C TYR A 52 1.51 12.03 -13.95
N LYS A 53 1.29 11.71 -15.23
CA LYS A 53 0.61 10.46 -15.62
C LYS A 53 1.41 9.23 -15.21
N ASP A 54 2.73 9.25 -15.41
CA ASP A 54 3.62 8.16 -15.01
C ASP A 54 3.64 8.00 -13.49
N MET A 55 3.76 9.11 -12.74
CA MET A 55 3.66 9.08 -11.28
C MET A 55 2.31 8.55 -10.81
N LEU A 56 1.20 9.01 -11.42
CA LEU A 56 -0.15 8.54 -11.09
C LEU A 56 -0.29 7.04 -11.34
N GLN A 57 0.28 6.52 -12.44
CA GLN A 57 0.27 5.10 -12.73
C GLN A 57 1.05 4.32 -11.67
N SER A 58 2.27 4.74 -11.33
CA SER A 58 3.08 4.10 -10.30
C SER A 58 2.36 4.04 -8.94
N ARG A 59 1.67 5.12 -8.55
CA ARG A 59 0.89 5.16 -7.29
C ARG A 59 -0.31 4.23 -7.31
N LYS A 60 -0.99 4.09 -8.45
CA LYS A 60 -2.10 3.12 -8.62
C LYS A 60 -1.62 1.68 -8.55
N GLU A 61 -0.47 1.38 -9.15
CA GLU A 61 0.15 0.06 -9.09
C GLU A 61 0.56 -0.30 -7.65
N MET A 62 1.18 0.65 -6.94
CA MET A 62 1.54 0.48 -5.54
C MET A 62 0.31 0.28 -4.65
N LEU A 63 -0.76 1.07 -4.87
CA LEU A 63 -2.02 0.90 -4.15
C LEU A 63 -2.61 -0.50 -4.35
N ARG A 64 -2.63 -1.00 -5.59
CA ARG A 64 -3.09 -2.37 -5.88
C ARG A 64 -2.26 -3.41 -5.16
N ALA A 65 -0.93 -3.26 -5.13
CA ALA A 65 -0.04 -4.20 -4.44
C ALA A 65 -0.29 -4.20 -2.91
N LEU A 66 -0.57 -3.05 -2.30
CA LEU A 66 -0.92 -2.97 -0.88
C LEU A 66 -2.31 -3.54 -0.59
N GLU A 67 -3.29 -3.29 -1.46
CA GLU A 67 -4.64 -3.85 -1.34
C GLU A 67 -4.63 -5.38 -1.46
N MET A 68 -3.79 -5.93 -2.35
CA MET A 68 -3.56 -7.38 -2.46
C MET A 68 -2.94 -7.95 -1.18
N GLN A 69 -1.86 -7.33 -0.67
CA GLN A 69 -1.25 -7.75 0.60
C GLN A 69 -2.24 -7.69 1.76
N LYS A 70 -3.10 -6.67 1.79
CA LYS A 70 -4.17 -6.56 2.80
C LYS A 70 -5.13 -7.74 2.70
N ALA A 71 -5.56 -8.08 1.49
CA ALA A 71 -6.46 -9.21 1.26
C ALA A 71 -5.84 -10.55 1.67
N GLU A 72 -4.53 -10.74 1.47
CA GLU A 72 -3.81 -11.94 1.92
C GLU A 72 -3.65 -12.00 3.45
N LEU A 73 -3.48 -10.85 4.10
CA LEU A 73 -3.32 -10.75 5.56
C LEU A 73 -4.66 -10.85 6.32
N THR A 74 -5.79 -10.51 5.71
CA THR A 74 -7.13 -10.86 6.24
C THR A 74 -7.54 -12.25 5.74
N PRO A 75 -7.40 -13.32 6.54
CA PRO A 75 -7.93 -14.61 6.13
C PRO A 75 -9.45 -14.47 5.91
N PRO A 76 -10.04 -15.18 4.92
CA PRO A 76 -11.49 -15.28 4.83
C PRO A 76 -11.95 -15.88 6.15
N SER A 77 -12.60 -15.06 6.97
CA SER A 77 -13.30 -15.52 8.15
C SER A 77 -14.16 -16.69 7.71
N LYS A 78 -13.90 -17.85 8.31
CA LYS A 78 -14.59 -19.12 8.06
C LYS A 78 -16.07 -18.84 7.79
N GLN A 79 -16.48 -18.95 6.52
CA GLN A 79 -17.87 -19.20 6.20
C GLN A 79 -18.15 -20.60 6.75
N THR A 80 -18.55 -20.67 8.01
CA THR A 80 -19.10 -21.90 8.61
C THR A 80 -20.33 -22.25 7.80
N PRO A 81 -20.38 -23.41 7.12
CA PRO A 81 -21.62 -23.92 6.60
C PRO A 81 -22.43 -24.34 7.83
N THR A 82 -23.53 -23.64 8.10
CA THR A 82 -24.50 -24.15 9.07
C THR A 82 -25.52 -24.93 8.26
N ALA A 83 -25.59 -26.21 8.59
CA ALA A 83 -26.34 -27.27 7.94
C ALA A 83 -27.85 -26.99 7.83
#